data_AF-A0A944AUL0-F1
#
_entry.id   AF-A0A944AUL0-F1
#
_cell.length_a   1.000
_cell.length_b   1.000
_cell.length_c   1.000
_cell.angle_alpha   90.00
_cell.angle_beta   90.00
_cell.angle_gamma   90.00
#
_symmetry.space_group_name_H-M   'P 1'
#
loop_
_entity.id
_entity.type
_entity.pdbx_description
1 polymer ?
#
loop_
_entity_poly.entity_id
_entity_poly.type
_entity_poly.pdbx_seq_one_letter_code
_entity_poly.pdbx_strand_id
1 'polypeptide(L)'
;MLAKGRKTPKLTDLDGDGLADHVLRIPGFGTYWKRNISGKYGQLTQVNLPQGGNVRLEYAEKYGTVNNPNFKYVMSKVTVCDGCGITIPEINHGKHFVTTEYDYEDGYYNRKEKEFYGLKTVTTKNADETYQTDTYYMDEYYKK
;
A
#
# COMPACT_ATOMS: atom_id res chain seq x y z
N MET A 1 -22.29 36.84 -25.10
CA MET A 1 -22.36 36.65 -23.64
C MET A 1 -21.66 35.35 -23.28
N LEU A 2 -20.47 35.39 -22.67
CA LEU A 2 -19.87 34.19 -22.10
C LEU A 2 -20.62 33.86 -20.81
N ALA A 3 -21.33 32.72 -20.77
CA ALA A 3 -21.82 32.18 -19.53
C ALA A 3 -20.61 31.94 -18.61
N LYS A 4 -20.46 32.77 -17.57
CA LYS A 4 -19.53 32.52 -16.47
C LYS A 4 -20.06 31.32 -15.68
N GLY A 5 -19.87 30.12 -16.24
CA GLY A 5 -20.20 28.86 -15.57
C GLY A 5 -19.46 28.81 -14.24
N ARG A 6 -20.20 28.52 -13.17
CA ARG A 6 -19.67 28.43 -11.80
C ARG A 6 -18.52 27.41 -11.79
N LYS A 7 -17.31 27.88 -11.49
CA LYS A 7 -16.12 27.03 -11.32
C LYS A 7 -16.19 26.35 -9.96
N THR A 8 -17.00 25.31 -9.82
CA THR A 8 -17.09 24.54 -8.58
C THR A 8 -16.16 23.33 -8.64
N PRO A 9 -15.22 23.16 -7.70
CA PRO A 9 -14.51 21.90 -7.55
C PRO A 9 -15.51 20.78 -7.26
N LYS A 10 -15.28 19.61 -7.84
CA LYS A 10 -16.03 18.37 -7.60
C LYS A 10 -15.18 17.44 -6.74
N LEU A 11 -15.86 16.58 -5.98
CA LEU A 11 -15.23 15.48 -5.27
C LEU A 11 -15.47 14.20 -6.07
N THR A 12 -14.40 13.59 -6.58
CA THR A 12 -14.47 12.39 -7.43
C THR A 12 -13.15 11.64 -7.33
N ASP A 13 -13.20 10.33 -7.11
CA ASP A 13 -12.04 9.44 -7.16
C ASP A 13 -11.55 9.32 -8.61
N LEU A 14 -10.32 9.75 -8.88
CA LEU A 14 -9.72 9.69 -10.22
C LEU A 14 -8.61 8.67 -10.38
N ASP A 15 -7.99 8.23 -9.28
CA ASP A 15 -6.89 7.26 -9.32
C ASP A 15 -7.33 5.83 -8.95
N GLY A 16 -8.57 5.67 -8.48
CA GLY A 16 -9.17 4.39 -8.14
C GLY A 16 -8.78 3.91 -6.75
N ASP A 17 -8.30 4.77 -5.85
CA ASP A 17 -7.95 4.41 -4.47
C ASP A 17 -9.16 4.35 -3.51
N GLY A 18 -10.35 4.70 -4.01
CA GLY A 18 -11.60 4.71 -3.26
C GLY A 18 -11.85 6.00 -2.48
N LEU A 19 -10.95 6.99 -2.55
CA LEU A 19 -11.10 8.29 -1.91
C LEU A 19 -11.50 9.37 -2.92
N ALA A 20 -12.35 10.29 -2.48
CA ALA A 20 -12.73 11.40 -3.34
C ALA A 20 -11.61 12.45 -3.44
N ASP A 21 -11.16 12.73 -4.67
CA ASP A 21 -10.18 13.76 -4.96
C ASP A 21 -10.83 15.12 -5.23
N HIS A 22 -10.04 16.19 -5.10
CA HIS A 22 -10.47 17.52 -5.53
C HIS A 22 -10.26 17.68 -7.03
N VAL A 23 -11.34 17.79 -7.79
CA VAL A 23 -11.30 17.89 -9.26
C VAL A 23 -11.82 19.24 -9.72
N LEU A 24 -11.00 19.98 -10.48
CA LEU A 24 -11.35 21.27 -11.09
C LEU A 24 -11.31 21.15 -12.62
N ARG A 25 -12.48 21.27 -13.25
CA ARG A 25 -12.59 21.35 -14.71
C ARG A 25 -12.77 22.80 -15.16
N ILE A 26 -11.91 23.24 -16.08
CA ILE A 26 -11.96 24.57 -16.69
C ILE A 26 -12.21 24.40 -18.19
N PRO A 27 -13.43 24.71 -18.69
CA PRO A 27 -13.74 24.65 -20.12
C PRO A 27 -12.74 25.44 -20.95
N GLY A 28 -12.18 24.83 -22.00
CA GLY A 28 -11.17 25.44 -22.88
C GLY A 28 -9.72 25.41 -22.36
N PHE A 29 -9.47 24.94 -21.13
CA PHE A 29 -8.12 24.87 -20.56
C PHE A 29 -7.73 23.45 -20.15
N GLY A 30 -8.62 22.72 -19.48
CA GLY A 30 -8.35 21.34 -19.08
C GLY A 30 -9.00 20.91 -17.77
N THR A 31 -8.58 19.75 -17.29
CA THR A 31 -8.97 19.16 -16.00
C THR A 31 -7.74 19.09 -15.11
N TYR A 32 -7.85 19.66 -13.92
CA TYR A 32 -6.84 19.63 -12.87
C TYR A 32 -7.40 18.84 -11.70
N TRP A 33 -6.56 18.11 -11.00
CA TRP A 33 -6.98 17.41 -9.80
C TRP A 33 -5.90 17.43 -8.73
N LYS A 34 -6.31 17.31 -7.48
CA LYS A 34 -5.45 17.15 -6.32
C LYS A 34 -5.87 15.88 -5.60
N ARG A 35 -4.96 14.92 -5.59
CA ARG A 35 -5.10 13.64 -4.92
C ARG A 35 -5.42 13.79 -3.43
N ASN A 36 -6.34 12.97 -2.94
CA ASN A 36 -6.56 12.79 -1.53
C ASN A 36 -5.50 11.82 -0.95
N ILE A 37 -4.71 12.31 0.01
CA ILE A 37 -3.62 11.53 0.64
C ILE A 37 -4.02 10.90 1.98
N SER A 38 -5.32 10.92 2.34
CA SER A 38 -5.80 10.38 3.60
C SER A 38 -5.85 8.86 3.66
N GLY A 39 -5.57 8.14 2.57
CA GLY A 39 -5.71 6.67 2.50
C GLY A 39 -4.82 5.88 3.45
N LYS A 40 -3.71 6.49 3.89
CA LYS A 40 -2.82 5.88 4.89
C LYS A 40 -3.25 6.14 6.33
N TYR A 41 -4.29 6.95 6.56
CA TYR A 41 -4.73 7.26 7.93
C TYR A 41 -5.32 6.03 8.60
N GLY A 42 -4.99 5.83 9.88
CA GLY A 42 -5.41 4.67 10.66
C GLY A 42 -4.56 3.41 10.45
N GLN A 43 -3.57 3.42 9.56
CA GLN A 43 -2.63 2.31 9.41
C GLN A 43 -1.65 2.26 10.58
N LEU A 44 -1.34 1.05 11.05
CA LEU A 44 -0.31 0.82 12.06
C LEU A 44 1.07 1.04 11.41
N THR A 45 1.80 2.05 11.83
CA THR A 45 3.13 2.35 11.27
C THR A 45 4.28 1.91 12.16
N GLN A 46 4.03 1.74 13.47
CA GLN A 46 5.07 1.35 14.42
C GLN A 46 4.49 0.61 15.62
N VAL A 47 5.21 -0.43 16.07
CA VAL A 47 5.01 -1.10 17.35
C VAL A 47 6.27 -0.89 18.19
N ASN A 48 6.13 -0.27 19.36
CA ASN A 48 7.22 -0.17 20.33
C ASN A 48 7.28 -1.44 21.17
N LEU A 49 8.47 -1.99 21.33
CA LEU A 49 8.70 -3.23 22.06
C LEU A 49 9.19 -2.90 23.49
N PRO A 50 8.79 -3.69 24.50
CA PRO A 50 9.14 -3.42 25.90
C PRO A 50 10.65 -3.46 26.17
N GLN A 51 11.42 -4.20 25.37
CA GLN A 51 12.89 -4.23 25.43
C GLN A 51 13.57 -2.99 24.83
N GLY A 52 12.81 -1.98 24.37
CA GLY A 52 13.33 -0.73 23.81
C GLY A 52 13.28 -0.66 22.29
N GLY A 53 13.35 -1.79 21.59
CA GLY A 53 13.24 -1.86 20.13
C GLY A 53 11.89 -1.42 19.56
N ASN A 54 11.78 -1.45 18.24
CA ASN A 54 10.52 -1.23 17.54
C ASN A 54 10.43 -2.03 16.24
N VAL A 55 9.19 -2.23 15.78
CA VAL A 55 8.88 -2.74 14.44
C VAL A 55 8.19 -1.63 13.69
N ARG A 56 8.75 -1.18 12.57
CA ARG A 56 8.16 -0.19 11.67
C ARG A 56 7.59 -0.86 10.44
N LEU A 57 6.40 -0.40 10.03
CA LEU A 57 5.65 -0.93 8.89
C LEU A 57 5.46 0.19 7.87
N GLU A 58 5.77 -0.10 6.61
CA GLU A 58 5.42 0.75 5.47
C GLU A 58 4.43 0.01 4.57
N TYR A 59 3.59 0.77 3.88
CA TYR A 59 2.58 0.25 2.97
C TYR A 59 2.69 0.90 1.59
N ALA A 60 2.56 0.07 0.56
CA ALA A 60 2.49 0.46 -0.84
C ALA A 60 1.08 0.31 -1.41
N GLU A 61 0.84 1.04 -2.48
CA GLU A 61 -0.44 1.09 -3.18
C GLU A 61 -0.50 -0.02 -4.21
N LYS A 62 -1.57 -0.81 -4.17
CA LYS A 62 -1.89 -1.80 -5.20
C LYS A 62 -3.20 -1.41 -5.87
N TYR A 63 -3.06 -0.77 -7.03
CA TYR A 63 -4.18 -0.36 -7.85
C TYR A 63 -4.91 -1.56 -8.47
N GLY A 64 -6.18 -1.33 -8.79
CA GLY A 64 -7.05 -2.33 -9.39
C GLY A 64 -6.55 -2.81 -10.75
N THR A 65 -6.74 -4.11 -11.00
CA THR A 65 -6.52 -4.77 -12.28
C THR A 65 -7.85 -5.34 -12.79
N VAL A 66 -7.84 -5.94 -13.99
CA VAL A 66 -9.01 -6.64 -14.52
C VAL A 66 -9.46 -7.78 -13.58
N ASN A 67 -8.51 -8.50 -12.98
CA ASN A 67 -8.77 -9.67 -12.12
C ASN A 67 -9.11 -9.29 -10.68
N ASN A 68 -8.61 -8.16 -10.18
CA ASN A 68 -9.02 -7.56 -8.92
C ASN A 68 -9.24 -6.05 -9.11
N PRO A 69 -10.49 -5.60 -9.28
CA PRO A 69 -10.76 -4.18 -9.54
C PRO A 69 -10.57 -3.29 -8.31
N ASN A 70 -10.36 -3.87 -7.12
CA ASN A 70 -10.31 -3.12 -5.86
C ASN A 70 -8.87 -2.68 -5.55
N PHE A 71 -8.72 -1.41 -5.17
CA PHE A 71 -7.48 -0.88 -4.60
C PHE A 71 -7.20 -1.42 -3.20
N LYS A 72 -5.91 -1.56 -2.87
CA LYS A 72 -5.44 -1.97 -1.55
C LYS A 72 -4.15 -1.27 -1.16
N TYR A 73 -3.99 -1.03 0.14
CA TYR A 73 -2.66 -0.84 0.74
C TYR A 73 -2.12 -2.21 1.18
N VAL A 74 -0.97 -2.59 0.63
CA VAL A 74 -0.25 -3.83 0.99
C VAL A 74 1.00 -3.47 1.77
N MET A 75 1.38 -4.31 2.75
CA MET A 75 2.57 -4.07 3.57
C MET A 75 3.82 -4.21 2.70
N SER A 76 4.53 -3.12 2.41
CA SER A 76 5.66 -3.13 1.48
C SER A 76 6.99 -3.33 2.18
N LYS A 77 7.08 -3.02 3.47
CA LYS A 77 8.34 -3.06 4.20
C LYS A 77 8.12 -3.21 5.69
N VAL A 78 8.98 -4.02 6.30
CA VAL A 78 9.07 -4.21 7.74
C VAL A 78 10.51 -3.92 8.15
N THR A 79 10.69 -2.98 9.08
CA THR A 79 11.99 -2.71 9.68
C THR A 79 11.93 -3.03 11.17
N VAL A 80 12.71 -4.01 11.61
CA VAL A 80 12.88 -4.35 13.02
C VAL A 80 14.14 -3.67 13.53
N CYS A 81 14.03 -2.97 14.65
CA CYS A 81 15.12 -2.32 15.34
C CYS A 81 15.22 -2.82 16.78
N ASP A 82 16.44 -3.05 17.26
CA ASP A 82 16.72 -3.53 18.61
C ASP A 82 16.59 -2.45 19.71
N GLY A 83 16.59 -1.17 19.33
CA GLY A 83 16.52 -0.02 20.22
C GLY A 83 17.87 0.52 20.67
N CYS A 84 18.97 -0.15 20.31
CA CYS A 84 20.34 0.23 20.67
C CYS A 84 20.70 1.59 20.08
N GLY A 85 21.21 2.50 20.92
CA GLY A 85 21.51 3.88 20.52
C GLY A 85 20.27 4.75 20.25
N ILE A 86 19.06 4.26 20.55
CA ILE A 86 17.80 5.01 20.41
C ILE A 86 17.10 5.11 21.75
N THR A 87 16.70 3.97 22.32
CA THR A 87 15.94 3.86 23.57
C THR A 87 16.72 3.18 24.68
N ILE A 88 17.71 2.36 24.33
CA ILE A 88 18.64 1.70 25.25
C ILE A 88 20.09 2.14 24.93
N PRO A 89 21.03 2.03 25.90
CA PRO A 89 22.42 2.44 25.69
C PRO A 89 23.05 1.78 24.46
N GLU A 90 23.99 2.49 23.85
CA GLU A 90 24.73 1.97 22.69
C GLU A 90 25.65 0.82 23.12
N ILE A 91 25.53 -0.30 22.42
CA ILE A 91 26.34 -1.50 22.58
C ILE A 91 26.94 -1.80 21.21
N ASN A 92 28.26 -1.92 21.13
CA ASN A 92 28.94 -2.17 19.87
C ASN A 92 28.72 -3.63 19.43
N HIS A 93 27.90 -3.81 18.40
CA HIS A 93 27.65 -5.10 17.75
C HIS A 93 27.26 -4.89 16.27
N GLY A 94 26.73 -5.93 15.61
CA GLY A 94 26.26 -5.84 14.21
C GLY A 94 25.11 -4.85 14.01
N LYS A 95 24.53 -4.81 12.81
CA LYS A 95 23.45 -3.86 12.45
C LYS A 95 22.33 -3.83 13.49
N HIS A 96 21.96 -2.62 13.94
CA HIS A 96 20.86 -2.37 14.90
C HIS A 96 19.45 -2.43 14.29
N PHE A 97 19.38 -2.64 12.97
CA PHE A 97 18.12 -2.78 12.26
C PHE A 97 18.23 -3.81 11.12
N VAL A 98 17.13 -4.50 10.90
CA VAL A 98 16.94 -5.45 9.80
C VAL A 98 15.69 -5.02 9.03
N THR A 99 15.79 -4.97 7.71
CA THR A 99 14.70 -4.58 6.83
C THR A 99 14.34 -5.73 5.90
N THR A 100 13.05 -6.01 5.79
CA THR A 100 12.47 -6.94 4.82
C THR A 100 11.49 -6.18 3.95
N GLU A 101 11.61 -6.31 2.64
CA GLU A 101 10.74 -5.68 1.65
C GLU A 101 9.84 -6.72 0.99
N TYR A 102 8.63 -6.32 0.62
CA TYR A 102 7.64 -7.17 0.00
C TYR A 102 7.11 -6.53 -1.27
N ASP A 103 7.02 -7.33 -2.32
CA ASP A 103 6.30 -7.00 -3.55
C ASP A 103 5.22 -8.05 -3.82
N TYR A 104 4.12 -7.61 -4.42
CA TYR A 104 2.94 -8.44 -4.61
C TYR A 104 2.38 -8.27 -6.01
N GLU A 105 1.99 -9.38 -6.64
CA GLU A 105 1.41 -9.36 -7.97
C GLU A 105 0.16 -10.23 -8.08
N ASP A 106 -0.58 -10.05 -9.18
CA ASP A 106 -1.67 -10.94 -9.59
C ASP A 106 -2.74 -11.16 -8.51
N GLY A 107 -3.33 -10.04 -8.04
CA GLY A 107 -4.48 -10.08 -7.14
C GLY A 107 -5.73 -10.64 -7.82
N TYR A 108 -6.49 -11.48 -7.10
CA TYR A 108 -7.73 -12.08 -7.61
C TYR A 108 -8.94 -11.77 -6.73
N TYR A 109 -10.00 -11.28 -7.36
CA TYR A 109 -11.30 -11.03 -6.73
C TYR A 109 -12.39 -11.87 -7.41
N ASN A 110 -12.96 -12.80 -6.65
CA ASN A 110 -14.11 -13.57 -7.12
C ASN A 110 -15.36 -12.68 -7.11
N ARG A 111 -15.83 -12.30 -8.30
CA ARG A 111 -17.01 -11.43 -8.46
C ARG A 111 -18.32 -12.09 -8.08
N LYS A 112 -18.41 -13.42 -8.16
CA LYS A 112 -19.63 -14.18 -7.81
C LYS A 112 -19.81 -14.22 -6.30
N GLU A 113 -18.74 -14.48 -5.57
CA GLU A 113 -18.73 -14.56 -4.11
C GLU A 113 -18.50 -13.20 -3.45
N LYS A 114 -18.08 -12.20 -4.24
CA LYS A 114 -17.72 -10.85 -3.78
C LYS A 114 -16.58 -10.87 -2.77
N GLU A 115 -15.61 -11.74 -3.00
CA GLU A 115 -14.51 -12.00 -2.07
C GLU A 115 -13.15 -11.85 -2.75
N PHE A 116 -12.20 -11.26 -2.02
CA PHE A 116 -10.82 -11.17 -2.45
C PHE A 116 -10.04 -12.37 -1.92
N TYR A 117 -9.53 -13.21 -2.81
CA TYR A 117 -8.86 -14.45 -2.41
C TYR A 117 -7.39 -14.25 -2.06
N GLY A 118 -6.75 -13.21 -2.59
CA GLY A 118 -5.35 -12.92 -2.27
C GLY A 118 -4.55 -12.40 -3.46
N LEU A 119 -3.24 -12.34 -3.25
CA LEU A 119 -2.22 -12.02 -4.25
C LEU A 119 -1.50 -13.32 -4.59
N LYS A 120 -1.44 -13.67 -5.88
CA LYS A 120 -0.88 -14.93 -6.33
C LYS A 120 0.62 -14.98 -6.08
N THR A 121 1.34 -13.89 -6.33
CA THR A 121 2.80 -13.84 -6.22
C THR A 121 3.19 -12.90 -5.09
N VAL A 122 4.06 -13.38 -4.20
CA VAL A 122 4.66 -12.57 -3.14
C VAL A 122 6.18 -12.73 -3.23
N THR A 123 6.88 -11.63 -3.47
CA THR A 123 8.34 -11.59 -3.45
C THR A 123 8.79 -10.94 -2.16
N THR A 124 9.52 -11.70 -1.34
CA THR A 124 10.15 -11.23 -0.11
C THR A 124 11.63 -11.00 -0.35
N LYS A 125 12.12 -9.79 -0.10
CA LYS A 125 13.54 -9.43 -0.20
C LYS A 125 14.10 -9.12 1.19
N ASN A 126 15.14 -9.84 1.57
CA ASN A 126 15.79 -9.72 2.87
C ASN A 126 16.85 -8.61 2.88
N ALA A 127 17.32 -8.25 4.07
CA ALA A 127 18.32 -7.20 4.27
C ALA A 127 19.69 -7.47 3.64
N ASP A 128 19.98 -8.73 3.31
CA ASP A 128 21.19 -9.18 2.62
C ASP A 128 21.00 -9.31 1.10
N GLU A 129 19.92 -8.73 0.57
CA GLU A 129 19.53 -8.75 -0.85
C GLU A 129 19.10 -10.11 -1.40
N THR A 130 19.12 -11.17 -0.58
CA THR A 130 18.48 -12.43 -0.95
C THR A 130 16.98 -12.23 -1.11
N TYR A 131 16.37 -12.98 -2.01
CA TYR A 131 14.93 -12.93 -2.22
C TYR A 131 14.34 -14.31 -2.42
N GLN A 132 13.07 -14.44 -2.03
CA GLN A 132 12.24 -15.61 -2.27
C GLN A 132 10.92 -15.15 -2.90
N THR A 133 10.42 -15.92 -3.85
CA THR A 133 9.11 -15.69 -4.46
C THR A 133 8.21 -16.88 -4.17
N ASP A 134 7.10 -16.61 -3.48
CA ASP A 134 6.06 -17.59 -3.20
C ASP A 134 4.91 -17.40 -4.19
N THR A 135 4.40 -18.52 -4.73
CA THR A 135 3.25 -18.53 -5.64
C THR A 135 2.10 -19.32 -5.04
N TYR A 136 0.92 -18.72 -5.02
CA TYR A 136 -0.28 -19.29 -4.43
C TYR A 136 -1.39 -19.47 -5.47
N TYR A 137 -2.05 -20.62 -5.45
CA TYR A 137 -3.16 -20.92 -6.36
C TYR A 137 -4.49 -20.42 -5.78
N MET A 138 -5.02 -19.34 -6.36
CA MET A 138 -6.20 -18.64 -5.86
C MET A 138 -7.50 -19.08 -6.54
N ASP A 139 -7.43 -19.56 -7.78
CA ASP A 139 -8.60 -19.86 -8.63
C ASP A 139 -8.82 -21.37 -8.86
N GLU A 140 -8.05 -22.23 -8.19
CA GLU A 140 -7.99 -23.67 -8.51
C GLU A 140 -8.45 -24.62 -7.40
N TYR A 141 -9.00 -24.13 -6.28
CA TYR A 141 -9.44 -25.00 -5.18
C TYR A 141 -10.49 -26.05 -5.59
N TYR A 142 -11.20 -25.85 -6.72
CA TYR A 142 -12.18 -26.78 -7.27
C TYR A 142 -11.80 -27.41 -8.62
N LYS A 143 -10.63 -27.12 -9.19
CA LYS A 143 -10.20 -27.78 -10.43
C LYS A 143 -9.50 -29.10 -10.07
N LYS A 144 -10.27 -30.19 -10.09
CA LYS A 144 -9.75 -31.56 -10.14
C LYS A 144 -9.08 -31.84 -11.48
#